data_AF-A0A917HUJ6-F1
#
_entry.id   AF-A0A917HUJ6-F1
#
_cell.length_a   1.000
_cell.length_b   1.000
_cell.length_c   1.000
_cell.angle_alpha   90.00
_cell.angle_beta   90.00
_cell.angle_gamma   90.00
#
_symmetry.space_group_name_H-M   'P 1'
#
loop_
_entity.id
_entity.type
_entity.pdbx_description
1 polymer ?
#
loop_
_entity_poly.entity_id
_entity_poly.type
_entity_poly.pdbx_seq_one_letter_code
_entity_poly.pdbx_strand_id
1 'polypeptide(L)'
;MSNNDPYLLGFLVSVFSLLLLFLNAVLFLTKVKTFKNKIYTIVACYLTGLFVVEFFCNLIGYANPGNNLFLSHFYFNAQFLLLSLVFYRLFKDKKAKNIVLISSSLVFVLIIFSYIKKPELFWEFNLFEIVSTSLLLVIYALRHLYKTLGEEKQYMYLMTGLIMYLICSCLIFLSGNYELVFIEDPYIDIWIFNSIFYIVYQALIFTEWNYIRKKYKAGV
;
A
#
# COMPACT_ATOMS: atom_id res chain seq x y z
N MET A 1 32.65 21.05 -3.48
CA MET A 1 32.08 19.89 -4.19
C MET A 1 32.35 18.69 -3.28
N SER A 2 31.42 18.01 -2.64
CA SER A 2 29.96 17.91 -2.74
C SER A 2 29.39 17.95 -1.31
N ASN A 3 28.55 18.95 -1.01
CA ASN A 3 27.85 19.07 0.27
C ASN A 3 26.44 18.50 0.13
N ASN A 4 26.32 17.38 -0.58
CA ASN A 4 25.03 16.73 -0.80
C ASN A 4 24.70 15.94 0.47
N ASP A 5 23.69 16.40 1.20
CA ASP A 5 23.05 15.62 2.25
C ASP A 5 22.68 14.24 1.68
N PRO A 6 23.27 13.15 2.21
CA PRO A 6 23.08 11.80 1.66
C PRO A 6 21.61 11.36 1.68
N TYR A 7 20.79 11.93 2.55
CA TYR A 7 19.37 11.60 2.70
C TYR A 7 18.45 12.41 1.77
N LEU A 8 18.96 13.49 1.15
CA LEU A 8 18.15 14.39 0.33
C LEU A 8 17.50 13.67 -0.85
N LEU A 9 18.24 12.78 -1.53
CA LEU A 9 17.71 12.02 -2.66
C LEU A 9 16.52 11.15 -2.23
N GLY A 10 16.67 10.39 -1.15
CA GLY A 10 15.60 9.53 -0.66
C GLY A 10 14.38 10.30 -0.21
N PHE A 11 14.59 11.43 0.47
CA PHE A 11 13.50 12.32 0.85
C PHE A 11 12.76 12.88 -0.38
N LEU A 12 13.47 13.37 -1.39
CA LEU A 12 12.85 13.89 -2.62
C LEU A 12 12.06 12.82 -3.38
N VAL A 13 12.57 11.59 -3.46
CA VAL A 13 11.86 10.46 -4.07
C VAL A 13 10.59 10.11 -3.27
N SER A 14 10.67 10.13 -1.93
CA SER A 14 9.50 9.94 -1.06
C SER A 14 8.44 11.01 -1.30
N VAL A 15 8.82 12.30 -1.32
CA VAL A 15 7.90 13.42 -1.58
C VAL A 15 7.26 13.32 -2.97
N PHE A 16 8.03 12.93 -3.99
CA PHE A 16 7.49 12.69 -5.32
C PHE A 16 6.45 11.56 -5.31
N SER A 17 6.72 10.47 -4.59
CA SER A 17 5.78 9.36 -4.45
C SER A 17 4.49 9.77 -3.73
N LEU A 18 4.59 10.64 -2.71
CA LEU A 18 3.46 11.24 -2.00
C LEU A 18 2.61 12.12 -2.93
N LEU A 19 3.23 12.90 -3.82
CA LEU A 19 2.53 13.70 -4.81
C LEU A 19 1.71 12.81 -5.77
N LEU A 20 2.27 11.69 -6.24
CA LEU A 20 1.54 10.75 -7.10
C LEU A 20 0.34 10.12 -6.38
N LEU A 21 0.52 9.73 -5.12
CA LEU A 21 -0.56 9.23 -4.28
C LEU A 21 -1.67 10.27 -4.10
N PHE A 22 -1.31 11.54 -3.83
CA PHE A 22 -2.26 12.63 -3.74
C PHE A 22 -3.07 12.81 -5.03
N LEU A 23 -2.39 12.84 -6.19
CA LEU A 23 -3.06 12.96 -7.49
C LEU A 23 -4.03 11.80 -7.71
N ASN A 24 -3.61 10.56 -7.45
CA ASN A 24 -4.48 9.40 -7.56
C ASN A 24 -5.67 9.46 -6.60
N ALA A 25 -5.47 9.85 -5.34
CA ALA A 25 -6.54 10.02 -4.37
C ALA A 25 -7.58 11.04 -4.86
N VAL A 26 -7.15 12.20 -5.36
CA VAL A 26 -8.04 13.23 -5.94
C VAL A 26 -8.79 12.69 -7.15
N LEU A 27 -8.10 12.04 -8.09
CA LEU A 27 -8.71 11.48 -9.30
C LEU A 27 -9.79 10.45 -8.96
N PHE A 28 -9.57 9.58 -7.98
CA PHE A 28 -10.57 8.62 -7.52
C PHE A 28 -11.73 9.31 -6.79
N LEU A 29 -11.45 10.20 -5.84
CA LEU A 29 -12.48 10.91 -5.06
C LEU A 29 -13.46 11.69 -5.96
N THR A 30 -12.94 12.42 -6.96
CA THR A 30 -13.79 13.24 -7.85
C THR A 30 -14.81 12.43 -8.67
N LYS A 31 -14.60 11.13 -8.87
CA LYS A 31 -15.48 10.26 -9.66
C LYS A 31 -16.35 9.32 -8.84
N VAL A 32 -16.25 9.33 -7.51
CA VAL A 32 -17.08 8.48 -6.62
C VAL A 32 -18.56 8.66 -6.90
N LYS A 33 -19.04 9.91 -6.95
CA LYS A 33 -20.45 10.22 -7.23
C LYS A 33 -20.87 9.86 -8.65
N THR A 34 -19.94 9.93 -9.61
CA THR A 34 -20.20 9.64 -11.03
C THR A 34 -20.35 8.14 -11.27
N PHE A 35 -19.45 7.32 -10.74
CA PHE A 35 -19.44 5.88 -11.03
C PHE A 35 -20.38 5.08 -10.13
N LYS A 36 -20.76 5.59 -8.94
CA LYS A 36 -21.68 4.94 -7.97
C LYS A 36 -21.34 3.47 -7.69
N ASN A 37 -20.06 3.11 -7.80
CA ASN A 37 -19.58 1.75 -7.60
C ASN A 37 -18.98 1.61 -6.20
N LYS A 38 -19.43 0.62 -5.44
CA LYS A 38 -18.98 0.41 -4.04
C LYS A 38 -17.49 0.07 -3.95
N ILE A 39 -16.97 -0.76 -4.86
CA ILE A 39 -15.54 -1.13 -4.90
C ILE A 39 -14.71 0.12 -5.18
N TYR A 40 -15.12 0.90 -6.18
CA TYR A 40 -14.46 2.16 -6.54
C TYR A 40 -14.41 3.14 -5.36
N THR A 41 -15.51 3.23 -4.62
CA THR A 41 -15.60 4.08 -3.42
C THR A 41 -14.63 3.62 -2.33
N ILE A 42 -14.53 2.32 -2.09
CA ILE A 42 -13.58 1.77 -1.10
C ILE A 42 -12.14 2.03 -1.55
N VAL A 43 -11.81 1.88 -2.85
CA VAL A 43 -10.49 2.21 -3.40
C VAL A 43 -10.17 3.70 -3.23
N ALA A 44 -11.15 4.60 -3.42
CA ALA A 44 -10.96 6.02 -3.17
C ALA A 44 -10.66 6.31 -1.68
N CYS A 45 -11.40 5.68 -0.76
CA CYS A 45 -11.13 5.77 0.68
C CYS A 45 -9.74 5.22 1.03
N TYR A 46 -9.33 4.11 0.41
CA TYR A 46 -8.00 3.51 0.56
C TYR A 46 -6.89 4.50 0.19
N LEU A 47 -6.93 5.08 -1.00
CA LEU A 47 -5.92 6.03 -1.45
C LEU A 47 -5.89 7.28 -0.57
N THR A 48 -7.05 7.76 -0.15
CA THR A 48 -7.16 8.94 0.73
C THR A 48 -6.58 8.66 2.12
N GLY A 49 -6.92 7.51 2.70
CA GLY A 49 -6.39 7.09 4.01
C GLY A 49 -4.88 6.96 3.98
N LEU A 50 -4.33 6.31 2.95
CA LEU A 50 -2.87 6.21 2.79
C LEU A 50 -2.21 7.57 2.58
N PHE A 51 -2.83 8.46 1.80
CA PHE A 51 -2.30 9.83 1.62
C PHE A 51 -2.16 10.55 2.96
N VAL A 52 -3.17 10.46 3.82
CA VAL A 52 -3.13 11.10 5.15
C VAL A 52 -1.98 10.53 5.99
N VAL A 53 -1.85 9.20 6.06
CA VAL A 53 -0.77 8.57 6.84
C VAL A 53 0.60 8.96 6.29
N GLU A 54 0.80 8.91 4.98
CA GLU A 54 2.10 9.23 4.38
C GLU A 54 2.45 10.71 4.41
N PHE A 55 1.46 11.58 4.35
CA PHE A 55 1.66 13.01 4.59
C PHE A 55 2.25 13.25 5.98
N PHE A 56 1.67 12.63 7.02
CA PHE A 56 2.22 12.73 8.38
C PHE A 56 3.57 12.03 8.51
N CYS A 57 3.79 10.92 7.81
CA CYS A 57 5.07 10.22 7.81
C CYS A 57 6.20 11.09 7.28
N ASN A 58 5.97 11.76 6.14
CA ASN A 58 6.93 12.69 5.54
C ASN A 58 7.10 13.97 6.39
N LEU A 59 6.01 14.51 6.94
CA LEU A 59 6.07 15.71 7.77
C LEU A 59 6.88 15.47 9.06
N ILE A 60 6.59 14.39 9.78
CA ILE A 60 7.31 14.03 11.00
C ILE A 60 8.74 13.61 10.68
N GLY A 61 8.95 12.81 9.62
CA GLY A 61 10.29 12.39 9.22
C GLY A 61 11.20 13.56 8.82
N TYR A 62 10.64 14.61 8.22
CA TYR A 62 11.37 15.85 7.93
C TYR A 62 11.67 16.66 9.20
N ALA A 63 10.69 16.78 10.11
CA ALA A 63 10.85 17.57 11.33
C ALA A 63 11.75 16.88 12.38
N ASN A 64 11.65 15.56 12.50
CA ASN A 64 12.37 14.70 13.42
C ASN A 64 12.62 13.32 12.78
N PRO A 65 13.77 13.14 12.10
CA PRO A 65 14.12 11.87 11.46
C PRO A 65 14.00 10.67 12.42
N GLY A 66 13.38 9.58 11.96
CA GLY A 66 13.20 8.35 12.73
C GLY A 66 12.01 8.34 13.70
N ASN A 67 11.38 9.48 14.01
CA ASN A 67 10.24 9.52 14.95
C ASN A 67 8.88 9.20 14.31
N ASN A 68 8.86 8.76 13.05
CA ASN A 68 7.65 8.45 12.29
C ASN A 68 7.36 6.93 12.19
N LEU A 69 8.17 6.06 12.78
CA LEU A 69 8.05 4.60 12.64
C LEU A 69 6.68 4.06 13.06
N PHE A 70 6.10 4.62 14.13
CA PHE A 70 4.78 4.23 14.62
C PHE A 70 3.66 4.44 13.58
N LEU A 71 3.85 5.34 12.60
CA LEU A 71 2.87 5.57 11.52
C LEU A 71 2.78 4.38 10.56
N SER A 72 3.79 3.52 10.52
CA SER A 72 3.75 2.28 9.74
C SER A 72 2.57 1.40 10.17
N HIS A 73 2.22 1.36 11.46
CA HIS A 73 1.08 0.59 11.95
C HIS A 73 -0.24 1.08 11.36
N PHE A 74 -0.41 2.40 11.30
CA PHE A 74 -1.59 2.99 10.68
C PHE A 74 -1.61 2.71 9.17
N TYR A 75 -0.46 2.78 8.52
CA TYR A 75 -0.32 2.48 7.09
C TYR A 75 -0.74 1.04 6.78
N PHE A 76 -0.08 0.05 7.41
CA PHE A 76 -0.31 -1.37 7.13
C PHE A 76 -1.70 -1.82 7.54
N ASN A 77 -2.21 -1.41 8.70
CA ASN A 77 -3.56 -1.78 9.12
C ASN A 77 -4.65 -1.11 8.26
N ALA A 78 -4.50 0.17 7.87
CA ALA A 78 -5.45 0.82 6.99
C ALA A 78 -5.45 0.19 5.59
N GLN A 79 -4.26 -0.08 5.03
CA GLN A 79 -4.10 -0.79 3.77
C GLN A 79 -4.76 -2.18 3.83
N PHE A 80 -4.48 -2.94 4.88
CA PHE A 80 -5.02 -4.28 5.07
C PHE A 80 -6.54 -4.27 5.17
N LEU A 81 -7.10 -3.43 6.04
CA LEU A 81 -8.54 -3.34 6.24
C LEU A 81 -9.28 -2.99 4.95
N LEU A 82 -8.87 -1.92 4.27
CA LEU A 82 -9.59 -1.38 3.12
C LEU A 82 -9.44 -2.29 1.90
N LEU A 83 -8.26 -2.88 1.67
CA LEU A 83 -8.08 -3.81 0.57
C LEU A 83 -8.76 -5.16 0.83
N SER A 84 -8.80 -5.66 2.07
CA SER A 84 -9.61 -6.83 2.41
C SER A 84 -11.10 -6.59 2.13
N LEU A 85 -11.61 -5.38 2.38
CA LEU A 85 -12.98 -5.00 1.97
C LEU A 85 -13.15 -4.94 0.44
N VAL A 86 -12.14 -4.50 -0.31
CA VAL A 86 -12.13 -4.57 -1.78
C VAL A 86 -12.24 -6.02 -2.24
N PHE A 87 -11.40 -6.93 -1.72
CA PHE A 87 -11.44 -8.34 -2.09
C PHE A 87 -12.74 -9.04 -1.71
N TYR A 88 -13.29 -8.74 -0.53
CA TYR A 88 -14.62 -9.24 -0.13
C TYR A 88 -15.71 -8.85 -1.14
N ARG A 89 -15.60 -7.65 -1.74
CA ARG A 89 -16.56 -7.19 -2.76
C ARG A 89 -16.26 -7.72 -4.16
N LEU A 90 -15.00 -7.93 -4.51
CA LEU A 90 -14.60 -8.47 -5.81
C LEU A 90 -14.95 -9.95 -5.96
N PHE A 91 -14.74 -10.74 -4.91
CA PHE A 91 -15.06 -12.16 -4.98
C PHE A 91 -16.57 -12.38 -5.06
N LYS A 92 -17.01 -13.20 -6.02
CA LYS A 92 -18.43 -13.50 -6.23
C LYS A 92 -18.90 -14.65 -5.34
N ASP A 93 -18.08 -15.68 -5.17
CA ASP A 93 -18.45 -16.88 -4.41
C ASP A 93 -18.41 -16.67 -2.89
N LYS A 94 -19.40 -17.23 -2.20
CA LYS A 94 -19.56 -17.09 -0.74
C LYS A 94 -18.36 -17.65 0.04
N LYS A 95 -17.74 -18.72 -0.46
CA LYS A 95 -16.58 -19.34 0.17
C LYS A 95 -15.38 -18.38 0.20
N ALA A 96 -15.05 -17.74 -0.91
CA ALA A 96 -14.00 -16.72 -0.99
C ALA A 96 -14.22 -15.56 -0.02
N LYS A 97 -15.46 -15.04 0.02
CA LYS A 97 -15.82 -13.94 0.92
C LYS A 97 -15.63 -14.32 2.38
N ASN A 98 -16.08 -15.52 2.76
CA ASN A 98 -15.91 -16.03 4.12
C ASN A 98 -14.43 -16.22 4.45
N ILE A 99 -13.61 -16.71 3.51
CA ILE A 99 -12.17 -16.82 3.70
C ILE A 99 -11.57 -15.45 3.98
N VAL A 100 -11.92 -14.41 3.21
CA VAL A 100 -11.43 -13.04 3.44
C VAL A 100 -11.78 -12.57 4.85
N LEU A 101 -13.04 -12.71 5.27
CA LEU A 101 -13.48 -12.28 6.59
C LEU A 101 -12.77 -13.03 7.72
N ILE A 102 -12.73 -14.36 7.66
CA ILE A 102 -12.15 -15.19 8.73
C ILE A 102 -10.65 -14.94 8.82
N SER A 103 -9.92 -15.01 7.71
CA SER A 103 -8.47 -14.83 7.73
C SER A 103 -8.06 -13.39 8.07
N SER A 104 -8.80 -12.36 7.62
CA SER A 104 -8.52 -10.98 8.03
C SER A 104 -8.80 -10.75 9.51
N SER A 105 -9.89 -11.29 10.04
CA SER A 105 -10.22 -11.19 11.47
C SER A 105 -9.16 -11.90 12.31
N LEU A 106 -8.71 -13.08 11.89
CA LEU A 106 -7.65 -13.81 12.57
C LEU A 106 -6.34 -13.02 12.60
N VAL A 107 -5.92 -12.43 11.48
CA VAL A 107 -4.70 -11.60 11.43
C VAL A 107 -4.81 -10.40 12.38
N PHE A 108 -5.95 -9.69 12.40
CA PHE A 108 -6.14 -8.60 13.37
C PHE A 108 -6.05 -9.06 14.82
N VAL A 109 -6.66 -10.19 15.17
CA VAL A 109 -6.57 -10.75 16.53
C VAL A 109 -5.12 -11.06 16.89
N LEU A 110 -4.34 -11.63 15.98
CA LEU A 110 -2.93 -11.94 16.20
C LEU A 110 -2.07 -10.67 16.35
N ILE A 111 -2.34 -9.62 15.57
CA ILE A 111 -1.67 -8.32 15.68
C ILE A 111 -1.97 -7.68 17.04
N ILE A 112 -3.24 -7.63 17.46
CA ILE A 112 -3.63 -7.11 18.77
C ILE A 112 -2.92 -7.90 19.89
N PHE A 113 -2.89 -9.22 19.78
CA PHE A 113 -2.18 -10.06 20.73
C PHE A 113 -0.67 -9.77 20.78
N SER A 114 -0.03 -9.48 19.64
CA SER A 114 1.39 -9.09 19.62
C SER A 114 1.66 -7.81 20.42
N TYR A 115 0.77 -6.81 20.34
CA TYR A 115 0.91 -5.57 21.10
C TYR A 115 0.60 -5.73 22.59
N ILE A 116 -0.32 -6.62 22.95
CA ILE A 116 -0.56 -6.96 24.37
C ILE A 116 0.68 -7.62 24.98
N LYS A 117 1.37 -8.47 24.21
CA LYS A 117 2.56 -9.18 24.69
C LYS A 117 3.81 -8.30 24.72
N LYS A 118 3.98 -7.41 23.74
CA LYS A 118 5.12 -6.52 23.62
C LYS A 118 4.65 -5.13 23.12
N PRO A 119 4.25 -4.23 24.04
CA PRO A 119 3.79 -2.89 23.67
C PRO A 119 4.85 -2.05 22.96
N GLU A 120 6.14 -2.33 23.21
CA GLU A 120 7.28 -1.64 22.58
C GLU A 120 7.28 -1.77 21.05
N LEU A 121 6.68 -2.84 20.51
CA LEU A 121 6.50 -3.06 19.06
C LEU A 121 5.74 -1.93 18.36
N PHE A 122 5.05 -1.04 19.10
CA PHE A 122 4.33 0.10 18.56
C PHE A 122 5.26 1.26 18.13
N TRP A 123 6.48 1.31 18.67
CA TRP A 123 7.44 2.37 18.38
C TRP A 123 8.46 1.98 17.31
N GLU A 124 8.39 0.75 16.80
CA GLU A 124 9.29 0.17 15.81
C GLU A 124 8.51 -0.60 14.73
N PHE A 125 9.19 -1.11 13.70
CA PHE A 125 8.53 -1.94 12.70
C PHE A 125 8.13 -3.31 13.26
N ASN A 126 6.83 -3.51 13.46
CA ASN A 126 6.29 -4.82 13.81
C ASN A 126 6.32 -5.75 12.58
N LEU A 127 7.41 -6.51 12.42
CA LEU A 127 7.59 -7.40 11.27
C LEU A 127 6.47 -8.44 11.13
N PHE A 128 5.90 -8.92 12.24
CA PHE A 128 4.78 -9.87 12.18
C PHE A 128 3.56 -9.22 11.51
N GLU A 129 3.22 -7.99 11.88
CA GLU A 129 2.15 -7.22 11.26
C GLU A 129 2.41 -7.01 9.77
N ILE A 130 3.60 -6.52 9.42
CA ILE A 130 3.97 -6.21 8.04
C ILE A 130 3.87 -7.44 7.15
N VAL A 131 4.45 -8.56 7.57
CA VAL A 131 4.48 -9.81 6.79
C VAL A 131 3.08 -10.42 6.70
N SER A 132 2.36 -10.52 7.82
CA SER A 132 1.05 -11.21 7.84
C SER A 132 -0.01 -10.47 7.02
N THR A 133 -0.07 -9.14 7.12
CA THR A 133 -1.00 -8.32 6.35
C THR A 133 -0.65 -8.33 4.86
N SER A 134 0.62 -8.16 4.52
CA SER A 134 1.08 -8.12 3.12
C SER A 134 0.90 -9.47 2.42
N LEU A 135 1.32 -10.56 3.04
CA LEU A 135 1.21 -11.90 2.48
C LEU A 135 -0.25 -12.27 2.18
N LEU A 136 -1.17 -11.95 3.10
CA LEU A 136 -2.58 -12.28 2.93
C LEU A 136 -3.23 -11.46 1.81
N LEU A 137 -2.90 -10.17 1.67
CA LEU A 137 -3.32 -9.36 0.52
C LEU A 137 -2.76 -9.88 -0.80
N VAL A 138 -1.49 -10.30 -0.84
CA VAL A 138 -0.88 -10.90 -2.03
C VAL A 138 -1.63 -12.17 -2.44
N ILE A 139 -1.98 -13.04 -1.48
CA ILE A 139 -2.78 -14.25 -1.75
C ILE A 139 -4.15 -13.88 -2.34
N TYR A 140 -4.84 -12.88 -1.79
CA TYR A 140 -6.12 -12.43 -2.32
C TYR A 140 -5.97 -11.86 -3.74
N ALA A 141 -4.96 -11.03 -3.98
CA ALA A 141 -4.67 -10.43 -5.27
C ALA A 141 -4.37 -11.48 -6.34
N LEU A 142 -3.52 -12.47 -6.02
CA LEU A 142 -3.20 -13.58 -6.91
C LEU A 142 -4.43 -14.41 -7.24
N ARG A 143 -5.27 -14.71 -6.24
CA ARG A 143 -6.55 -15.41 -6.47
C ARG A 143 -7.47 -14.62 -7.39
N HIS A 144 -7.57 -13.29 -7.21
CA HIS A 144 -8.36 -12.42 -8.07
C HIS A 144 -7.85 -12.43 -9.51
N LEU A 145 -6.54 -12.28 -9.71
CA LEU A 145 -5.92 -12.33 -11.04
C LEU A 145 -6.14 -13.69 -11.70
N TYR A 146 -5.97 -14.80 -10.96
CA TYR A 146 -6.23 -16.15 -11.46
C TYR A 146 -7.67 -16.33 -11.95
N LYS A 147 -8.65 -15.78 -11.22
CA LYS A 147 -10.07 -15.85 -11.60
C LYS A 147 -10.44 -14.94 -12.77
N THR A 148 -9.66 -13.90 -13.01
CA THR A 148 -9.96 -12.88 -14.03
C THR A 148 -9.10 -13.08 -15.30
N LEU A 149 -8.24 -14.10 -15.31
CA LEU A 149 -7.44 -14.50 -16.47
C LEU A 149 -8.35 -14.90 -17.64
N GLY A 150 -8.31 -14.13 -18.72
CA GLY A 150 -9.16 -14.33 -19.90
C GLY A 150 -10.56 -13.72 -19.80
N GLU A 151 -10.89 -13.05 -18.67
CA GLU A 151 -12.14 -12.31 -18.49
C GLU A 151 -11.91 -10.78 -18.57
N GLU A 152 -12.93 -9.98 -18.26
CA GLU A 152 -12.81 -8.53 -18.17
C GLU A 152 -11.76 -8.10 -17.13
N LYS A 153 -10.91 -7.13 -17.46
CA LYS A 153 -9.80 -6.63 -16.62
C LYS A 153 -10.24 -5.84 -15.37
N GLN A 154 -11.14 -6.37 -14.56
CA GLN A 154 -11.71 -5.69 -13.41
C GLN A 154 -10.62 -5.49 -12.32
N TYR A 155 -10.16 -4.26 -12.11
CA TYR A 155 -9.09 -3.92 -11.14
C TYR A 155 -7.75 -4.63 -11.37
N MET A 156 -7.48 -5.08 -12.60
CA MET A 156 -6.29 -5.88 -12.90
C MET A 156 -4.99 -5.11 -12.64
N TYR A 157 -4.89 -3.85 -13.08
CA TYR A 157 -3.67 -3.05 -12.91
C TYR A 157 -3.43 -2.72 -11.44
N LEU A 158 -4.51 -2.43 -10.70
CA LEU A 158 -4.45 -2.25 -9.24
C LEU A 158 -3.88 -3.50 -8.55
N MET A 159 -4.35 -4.70 -8.89
CA MET A 159 -3.88 -5.94 -8.26
C MET A 159 -2.44 -6.29 -8.64
N THR A 160 -2.06 -6.12 -9.91
CA THR A 160 -0.68 -6.34 -10.35
C THR A 160 0.28 -5.41 -9.63
N GLY A 161 -0.07 -4.12 -9.54
CA GLY A 161 0.75 -3.15 -8.82
C GLY A 161 0.83 -3.42 -7.32
N LEU A 162 -0.29 -3.82 -6.71
CA LEU A 162 -0.34 -4.18 -5.30
C LEU A 162 0.58 -5.36 -4.98
N ILE A 163 0.54 -6.43 -5.77
CA ILE A 163 1.39 -7.62 -5.58
C ILE A 163 2.87 -7.24 -5.67
N MET A 164 3.23 -6.52 -6.73
CA MET A 164 4.61 -6.10 -6.96
C MET A 164 5.13 -5.23 -5.81
N TYR A 165 4.36 -4.20 -5.42
CA TYR A 165 4.74 -3.34 -4.30
C TYR A 165 4.85 -4.12 -3.00
N LEU A 166 3.85 -4.94 -2.65
CA LEU A 166 3.83 -5.65 -1.37
C LEU A 166 4.96 -6.66 -1.23
N ILE A 167 5.28 -7.41 -2.29
CA ILE A 167 6.38 -8.38 -2.23
C ILE A 167 7.72 -7.65 -2.03
N CYS A 168 7.99 -6.62 -2.84
CA CYS A 168 9.24 -5.87 -2.75
C CYS A 168 9.35 -5.10 -1.43
N SER A 169 8.29 -4.44 -1.00
CA SER A 169 8.24 -3.70 0.27
C SER A 169 8.45 -4.64 1.45
N CYS A 170 7.78 -5.79 1.48
CA CYS A 170 7.95 -6.79 2.54
C CYS A 170 9.40 -7.30 2.63
N LEU A 171 10.07 -7.55 1.50
CA LEU A 171 11.48 -7.92 1.48
C LEU A 171 12.39 -6.79 2.02
N ILE A 172 12.07 -5.54 1.69
CA ILE A 172 12.79 -4.37 2.22
C ILE A 172 12.59 -4.26 3.73
N PHE A 173 11.38 -4.40 4.27
CA PHE A 173 11.16 -4.36 5.72
C PHE A 173 11.83 -5.53 6.47
N LEU A 174 11.85 -6.72 5.87
CA LEU A 174 12.56 -7.87 6.44
C LEU A 174 14.08 -7.69 6.46
N SER A 175 14.63 -6.88 5.54
CA SER A 175 16.07 -6.57 5.49
C SER A 175 16.44 -5.30 6.25
N GLY A 176 15.59 -4.27 6.25
CA GLY A 176 15.85 -2.94 6.80
C GLY A 176 15.90 -2.83 8.32
N ASN A 177 15.61 -3.91 9.06
CA ASN A 177 15.86 -3.97 10.51
C ASN A 177 17.35 -4.17 10.86
N TYR A 178 18.18 -4.44 9.87
CA TYR A 178 19.63 -4.31 9.96
C TYR A 178 19.95 -2.96 9.30
N GLU A 179 20.74 -2.08 9.92
CA GLU A 179 21.14 -0.76 9.38
C GLU A 179 21.92 -0.90 8.05
N LEU A 180 21.22 -1.30 6.98
CA LEU A 180 21.79 -1.67 5.70
C LEU A 180 21.76 -0.45 4.79
N VAL A 181 22.91 0.22 4.72
CA VAL A 181 23.22 1.10 3.60
C VAL A 181 23.42 0.22 2.37
N PHE A 182 22.63 0.45 1.31
CA PHE A 182 22.67 -0.40 0.11
C PHE A 182 23.93 -0.11 -0.73
N ILE A 183 24.29 1.17 -0.88
CA ILE A 183 25.55 1.62 -1.49
C ILE A 183 26.10 2.76 -0.63
N GLU A 184 27.37 2.70 -0.24
CA GLU A 184 28.01 3.72 0.61
C GLU A 184 28.49 4.95 -0.18
N ASP A 185 28.89 4.78 -1.45
CA ASP A 185 29.29 5.88 -2.34
C ASP A 185 28.83 5.64 -3.80
N PRO A 186 27.82 6.40 -4.31
CA PRO A 186 27.05 7.42 -3.60
C PRO A 186 26.12 6.77 -2.56
N TYR A 187 25.85 7.47 -1.44
CA TYR A 187 24.95 6.97 -0.39
C TYR A 187 23.54 6.70 -0.96
N ILE A 188 23.15 5.43 -0.98
CA ILE A 188 21.81 4.99 -1.38
C ILE A 188 21.26 4.12 -0.26
N ASP A 189 20.24 4.65 0.38
CA ASP A 189 19.48 3.96 1.41
C ASP A 189 18.52 2.93 0.78
N ILE A 190 18.36 1.78 1.43
CA ILE A 190 17.41 0.73 1.00
C ILE A 190 15.97 1.26 0.90
N TRP A 191 15.62 2.28 1.70
CA TRP A 191 14.31 2.93 1.66
C TRP A 191 13.98 3.62 0.33
N ILE A 192 14.99 3.98 -0.47
CA ILE A 192 14.79 4.53 -1.82
C ILE A 192 14.08 3.52 -2.72
N PHE A 193 14.44 2.24 -2.63
CA PHE A 193 13.80 1.19 -3.42
C PHE A 193 12.33 1.02 -3.07
N ASN A 194 11.97 1.14 -1.79
CA ASN A 194 10.57 1.08 -1.36
C ASN A 194 9.77 2.20 -2.03
N SER A 195 10.32 3.41 -2.07
CA SER A 195 9.70 4.56 -2.76
C SER A 195 9.60 4.36 -4.27
N ILE A 196 10.62 3.77 -4.92
CA ILE A 196 10.58 3.44 -6.36
C ILE A 196 9.48 2.44 -6.67
N PHE A 197 9.38 1.34 -5.91
CA PHE A 197 8.30 0.35 -6.11
C PHE A 197 6.92 0.97 -5.83
N TYR A 198 6.84 1.89 -4.88
CA TYR A 198 5.62 2.65 -4.63
C TYR A 198 5.24 3.55 -5.81
N ILE A 199 6.20 4.23 -6.45
CA ILE A 199 5.97 5.02 -7.66
C ILE A 199 5.41 4.14 -8.80
N VAL A 200 6.00 2.96 -9.00
CA VAL A 200 5.49 1.98 -9.99
C VAL A 200 4.05 1.58 -9.65
N TYR A 201 3.74 1.36 -8.38
CA TYR A 201 2.38 1.08 -7.94
C TYR A 201 1.42 2.25 -8.23
N GLN A 202 1.82 3.49 -7.95
CA GLN A 202 1.02 4.67 -8.27
C GLN A 202 0.76 4.83 -9.78
N ALA A 203 1.74 4.49 -10.62
CA ALA A 203 1.56 4.50 -12.08
C ALA A 203 0.52 3.46 -12.55
N LEU A 204 0.49 2.28 -11.91
CA LEU A 204 -0.51 1.24 -12.20
C LEU A 204 -1.90 1.60 -11.66
N ILE A 205 -1.99 2.26 -10.50
CA ILE A 205 -3.25 2.83 -9.99
C ILE A 205 -3.82 3.87 -10.96
N PHE A 206 -2.97 4.75 -11.49
CA PHE A 206 -3.39 5.73 -12.50
C PHE A 206 -3.87 5.07 -13.79
N THR A 207 -3.18 4.00 -14.21
CA THR A 207 -3.57 3.20 -15.38
C THR A 207 -4.94 2.55 -15.16
N GLU A 208 -5.19 1.99 -13.97
CA GLU A 208 -6.50 1.44 -13.59
C GLU A 208 -7.59 2.51 -13.64
N TRP A 209 -7.36 3.69 -13.07
CA TRP A 209 -8.32 4.79 -13.11
C TRP A 209 -8.68 5.18 -14.54
N ASN A 210 -7.68 5.31 -15.41
CA ASN A 210 -7.90 5.63 -16.82
C ASN A 210 -8.68 4.54 -17.54
N TYR A 211 -8.42 3.27 -17.26
CA TYR A 211 -9.15 2.14 -17.80
C TYR A 211 -10.63 2.19 -17.40
N ILE A 212 -10.93 2.33 -16.10
CA ILE A 212 -12.29 2.46 -15.58
C ILE A 212 -13.01 3.67 -16.20
N ARG A 213 -12.35 4.82 -16.27
CA ARG A 213 -12.90 6.05 -16.85
C ARG A 213 -13.27 5.88 -18.33
N LYS A 214 -12.41 5.23 -19.13
CA LYS A 214 -12.66 4.95 -20.54
C LYS A 214 -13.84 3.99 -20.71
N LYS A 215 -13.89 2.92 -19.90
CA LYS A 215 -14.98 1.94 -19.92
C LYS A 215 -16.33 2.61 -19.63
N TYR A 216 -16.39 3.43 -18.58
CA TYR A 216 -17.60 4.20 -18.23
C TYR A 216 -18.07 5.11 -19.37
N LYS A 217 -17.14 5.83 -20.03
CA LYS A 217 -17.50 6.70 -21.18
C LYS A 217 -18.03 5.91 -22.38
N ALA A 218 -17.61 4.67 -22.55
CA ALA A 218 -18.10 3.79 -23.62
C ALA A 218 -19.46 3.14 -23.29
N GLY A 219 -20.00 3.34 -22.08
CA GLY A 219 -21.25 2.73 -21.64
C GLY A 219 -21.15 1.23 -21.34
N VAL A 220 -19.93 0.73 -21.08
CA VAL A 220 -19.62 -0.68 -20.80
C VAL A 220 -19.31 -0.88 -19.31
#